data_AF-A0A2J6X2D2-F1
#
_entry.id   AF-A0A2J6X2D2-F1
#
_cell.length_a   1.000
_cell.length_b   1.000
_cell.length_c   1.000
_cell.angle_alpha   90.00
_cell.angle_beta   90.00
_cell.angle_gamma   90.00
#
_symmetry.space_group_name_H-M   'P 1'
#
loop_
_entity.id
_entity.type
_entity.pdbx_description
1 polymer ?
#
loop_
_entity_poly.entity_id
_entity_poly.type
_entity_poly.pdbx_seq_one_letter_code
_entity_poly.pdbx_strand_id
1 'polypeptide(L)'
;MAKIVKFTFDNNDEENLTQDSKESQNQTLDEREAIRKALEDHILANFAVKTILGIDFVYKINKNDIGVLGQIAYEHKRRPGVFVADYIAKGYKQKDRYVIDSLAFQLGEPEFYTQILNILKAKKALPDEE
;
A
#
# COMPACT_ATOMS: atom_id res chain seq x y z
N MET A 1 -50.15 14.68 -10.42
CA MET A 1 -49.63 13.67 -11.38
C MET A 1 -48.52 12.90 -10.68
N ALA A 2 -48.80 11.68 -10.25
CA ALA A 2 -47.81 10.76 -9.70
C ALA A 2 -47.82 9.52 -10.58
N LYS A 3 -46.69 9.24 -11.23
CA LYS A 3 -46.54 8.14 -12.19
C LYS A 3 -46.07 6.92 -11.40
N ILE A 4 -46.98 5.98 -11.15
CA ILE A 4 -46.65 4.68 -10.57
C ILE A 4 -45.96 3.85 -11.65
N VAL A 5 -44.71 3.45 -11.41
CA VAL A 5 -44.00 2.50 -12.26
C VAL A 5 -43.96 1.17 -11.52
N LYS A 6 -44.70 0.18 -12.02
CA LYS A 6 -44.61 -1.23 -11.59
C LYS A 6 -43.38 -1.84 -12.23
N PHE A 7 -42.50 -2.43 -11.43
CA PHE A 7 -41.46 -3.33 -11.91
C PHE A 7 -42.06 -4.73 -12.04
N THR A 8 -42.06 -5.26 -13.26
CA THR A 8 -42.32 -6.68 -13.56
C THR A 8 -41.05 -7.46 -13.28
N PHE A 9 -41.09 -8.35 -12.28
CA PHE A 9 -40.11 -9.43 -12.15
C PHE A 9 -40.72 -10.66 -12.82
N ASP A 10 -40.37 -10.89 -14.07
CA ASP A 10 -40.51 -12.21 -14.68
C ASP A 10 -39.14 -12.90 -14.68
N ASN A 11 -39.11 -14.02 -13.97
CA ASN A 11 -38.07 -15.03 -14.01
C ASN A 11 -37.90 -15.57 -15.44
N ASN A 12 -36.65 -15.69 -15.88
CA ASN A 12 -36.18 -16.85 -16.63
C ASN A 12 -34.66 -16.95 -16.48
N ASP A 13 -34.28 -17.96 -15.69
CA ASP A 13 -33.12 -18.85 -15.82
C ASP A 13 -31.86 -18.33 -16.51
N GLU A 14 -30.73 -18.28 -15.77
CA GLU A 14 -29.63 -19.24 -15.98
C GLU A 14 -28.46 -18.98 -14.99
N GLU A 15 -27.85 -20.10 -14.63
CA GLU A 15 -26.67 -20.34 -13.79
C GLU A 15 -25.52 -19.32 -13.94
N ASN A 16 -25.02 -18.77 -12.81
CA ASN A 16 -23.61 -18.49 -12.46
C ASN A 16 -23.49 -17.28 -11.50
N LEU A 17 -23.66 -17.50 -10.19
CA LEU A 17 -23.49 -16.42 -9.19
C LEU A 17 -22.53 -16.77 -8.05
N THR A 18 -21.49 -17.58 -8.31
CA THR A 18 -20.48 -17.89 -7.28
C THR A 18 -19.04 -17.99 -7.78
N GLN A 19 -18.54 -17.03 -8.58
CA GLN A 19 -17.09 -16.96 -8.85
C GLN A 19 -16.42 -15.57 -8.75
N ASP A 20 -17.13 -14.45 -8.93
CA ASP A 20 -16.45 -13.14 -9.02
C ASP A 20 -15.98 -12.53 -7.68
N SER A 21 -16.43 -13.01 -6.52
CA SER A 21 -16.04 -12.40 -5.23
C SER A 21 -14.79 -13.00 -4.58
N LYS A 22 -14.22 -14.09 -5.13
CA LYS A 22 -12.99 -14.71 -4.58
C LYS A 22 -11.71 -14.27 -5.29
N GLU A 23 -11.79 -13.81 -6.54
CA GLU A 23 -10.61 -13.39 -7.30
C GLU A 23 -10.09 -12.02 -6.85
N SER A 24 -10.96 -11.05 -6.53
CA SER A 24 -10.52 -9.72 -6.07
C SER A 24 -9.84 -9.76 -4.70
N GLN A 25 -10.27 -10.62 -3.77
CA GLN A 25 -9.60 -10.74 -2.46
C GLN A 25 -8.22 -11.40 -2.57
N ASN A 26 -8.09 -12.42 -3.42
CA ASN A 26 -6.80 -13.09 -3.63
C ASN A 26 -5.78 -12.19 -4.34
N GLN A 27 -6.21 -11.40 -5.35
CA GLN A 27 -5.32 -10.43 -6.00
C GLN A 27 -4.82 -9.36 -5.01
N THR A 28 -5.69 -8.86 -4.14
CA THR A 28 -5.31 -7.80 -3.17
C THR A 28 -4.31 -8.31 -2.13
N LEU A 29 -4.45 -9.55 -1.68
CA LEU A 29 -3.50 -10.21 -0.76
C LEU A 29 -2.12 -10.39 -1.39
N ASP A 30 -2.08 -10.85 -2.64
CA ASP A 30 -0.85 -11.08 -3.39
C ASP A 30 -0.11 -9.75 -3.70
N GLU A 31 -0.85 -8.69 -4.04
CA GLU A 31 -0.29 -7.35 -4.22
C GLU A 31 0.28 -6.77 -2.93
N ARG A 32 -0.44 -6.93 -1.80
CA ARG A 32 0.03 -6.46 -0.49
C ARG A 32 1.32 -7.18 -0.08
N GLU A 33 1.40 -8.49 -0.27
CA GLU A 33 2.62 -9.25 0.02
C GLU A 33 3.79 -8.84 -0.89
N ALA A 34 3.54 -8.62 -2.17
CA ALA A 34 4.57 -8.15 -3.10
C ALA A 34 5.11 -6.75 -2.74
N ILE A 35 4.24 -5.83 -2.34
CA ILE A 35 4.63 -4.49 -1.86
C ILE A 35 5.40 -4.59 -0.55
N ARG A 36 4.92 -5.42 0.41
CA ARG A 36 5.62 -5.66 1.68
C ARG A 36 7.05 -6.11 1.44
N LYS A 37 7.24 -7.10 0.56
CA LYS A 37 8.57 -7.62 0.24
C LYS A 37 9.47 -6.56 -0.39
N ALA A 38 8.94 -5.77 -1.32
CA ALA A 38 9.69 -4.67 -1.93
C ALA A 38 10.11 -3.60 -0.90
N LEU A 39 9.27 -3.32 0.09
CA LEU A 39 9.58 -2.41 1.19
C LEU A 39 10.67 -2.99 2.10
N GLU A 40 10.53 -4.23 2.53
CA GLU A 40 11.52 -4.92 3.38
C GLU A 40 12.89 -4.96 2.73
N ASP A 41 12.96 -5.36 1.46
CA ASP A 41 14.20 -5.42 0.69
C ASP A 41 14.85 -4.03 0.58
N HIS A 42 14.04 -3.00 0.30
CA HIS A 42 14.53 -1.61 0.22
C HIS A 42 15.04 -1.10 1.57
N ILE A 43 14.35 -1.41 2.67
CA ILE A 43 14.73 -0.98 4.01
C ILE A 43 16.04 -1.66 4.45
N LEU A 44 16.16 -2.97 4.26
CA LEU A 44 17.35 -3.73 4.64
C LEU A 44 18.58 -3.34 3.82
N ALA A 45 18.40 -2.99 2.54
CA ALA A 45 19.47 -2.59 1.65
C ALA A 45 19.98 -1.16 1.94
N ASN A 46 19.07 -0.20 2.18
CA ASN A 46 19.43 1.21 2.25
C ASN A 46 19.62 1.75 3.66
N PHE A 47 19.04 1.11 4.69
CA PHE A 47 19.08 1.62 6.06
C PHE A 47 19.89 0.74 7.01
N ALA A 48 20.27 1.31 8.15
CA ALA A 48 21.01 0.61 9.21
C ALA A 48 20.10 -0.32 10.05
N VAL A 49 19.21 -1.06 9.39
CA VAL A 49 18.29 -2.02 9.99
C VAL A 49 18.91 -3.40 9.98
N LYS A 50 19.06 -4.00 11.15
CA LYS A 50 19.61 -5.35 11.33
C LYS A 50 18.54 -6.40 11.03
N THR A 51 17.37 -6.23 11.63
CA THR A 51 16.25 -7.17 11.52
C THR A 51 14.96 -6.39 11.63
N ILE A 52 13.99 -6.74 10.78
CA ILE A 52 12.64 -6.20 10.79
C ILE A 52 11.80 -7.13 11.66
N LEU A 53 11.16 -6.59 12.69
CA LEU A 53 10.31 -7.34 13.62
C LEU A 53 8.86 -7.38 13.14
N GLY A 54 8.43 -6.29 12.49
CA GLY A 54 7.11 -6.18 11.90
C GLY A 54 6.96 -4.89 11.10
N ILE A 55 6.11 -4.95 10.08
CA ILE A 55 5.72 -3.80 9.25
C ILE A 55 4.21 -3.81 9.13
N ASP A 56 3.62 -2.65 9.42
CA ASP A 56 2.26 -2.34 9.02
C ASP A 56 2.23 -1.16 8.08
N PHE A 57 1.33 -1.19 7.10
CA PHE A 57 1.26 -0.18 6.06
C PHE A 57 -0.09 -0.14 5.37
N VAL A 58 -0.40 1.07 4.92
CA VAL A 58 -1.48 1.41 4.00
C VAL A 58 -0.87 1.87 2.69
N TYR A 59 -1.50 1.52 1.58
CA TYR A 59 -1.00 1.87 0.26
C TYR A 59 -2.12 2.34 -0.65
N LYS A 60 -1.77 3.17 -1.64
CA LYS A 60 -2.67 3.59 -2.70
C LYS A 60 -1.93 3.56 -4.02
N ILE A 61 -2.56 2.93 -5.01
CA ILE A 61 -2.05 2.83 -6.37
C ILE A 61 -2.84 3.80 -7.23
N ASN A 62 -2.13 4.69 -7.94
CA ASN A 62 -2.72 5.53 -8.97
C ASN A 62 -1.97 5.32 -10.29
N LYS A 63 -2.65 4.71 -11.25
CA LYS A 63 -2.05 4.24 -12.52
C LYS A 63 -0.87 3.31 -12.22
N ASN A 64 0.35 3.82 -12.37
CA ASN A 64 1.59 3.09 -12.09
C ASN A 64 2.30 3.60 -10.83
N ASP A 65 1.91 4.74 -10.29
CA ASP A 65 2.51 5.33 -9.10
C ASP A 65 1.91 4.71 -7.83
N ILE A 66 2.76 4.46 -6.84
CA ILE A 66 2.37 3.82 -5.58
C ILE A 66 2.84 4.73 -4.45
N GLY A 67 1.91 5.10 -3.58
CA GLY A 67 2.22 5.72 -2.30
C GLY A 67 1.97 4.74 -1.18
N VAL A 68 2.88 4.74 -0.21
CA VAL A 68 2.80 3.92 0.99
C VAL A 68 3.04 4.81 2.20
N LEU A 69 2.19 4.63 3.22
CA LEU A 69 2.37 5.14 4.57
C LEU A 69 2.39 3.93 5.50
N GLY A 70 3.32 3.90 6.45
CA GLY A 70 3.39 2.77 7.34
C GLY A 70 4.25 3.02 8.57
N GLN A 71 4.27 2.00 9.42
CA GLN A 71 5.07 1.94 10.63
C GLN A 71 5.88 0.66 10.64
N ILE A 72 7.13 0.75 11.06
CA ILE A 72 8.04 -0.38 11.17
C ILE A 72 8.59 -0.51 12.58
N ALA A 73 8.63 -1.74 13.07
CA ALA A 73 9.39 -2.13 14.25
C ALA A 73 10.65 -2.88 13.82
N TYR A 74 11.82 -2.44 14.30
CA TYR A 74 13.11 -2.99 13.86
C TYR A 74 14.21 -2.92 14.91
N GLU A 75 15.24 -3.76 14.73
CA GLU A 75 16.50 -3.68 15.46
C GLU A 75 17.52 -2.86 14.66
N HIS A 76 18.18 -1.91 15.32
CA HIS A 76 19.21 -1.08 14.68
C HIS A 76 20.59 -1.76 14.70
N LYS A 77 21.36 -1.68 13.61
CA LYS A 77 22.69 -2.33 13.51
C LYS A 77 23.71 -1.82 14.54
N ARG A 78 23.58 -0.57 15.00
CA ARG A 78 24.59 0.10 15.85
C ARG A 78 24.09 0.51 17.24
N ARG A 79 22.80 0.28 17.54
CA ARG A 79 22.19 0.71 18.82
C ARG A 79 21.39 -0.46 19.38
N PRO A 80 21.62 -0.87 20.63
CA PRO A 80 20.82 -1.90 21.24
C PRO A 80 19.39 -1.39 21.49
N GLY A 81 18.42 -2.28 21.36
CA GLY A 81 17.00 -1.97 21.58
C GLY A 81 16.13 -2.16 20.35
N VAL A 82 14.82 -2.14 20.59
CA VAL A 82 13.79 -2.17 19.56
C VAL A 82 13.37 -0.73 19.27
N PHE A 83 13.34 -0.39 17.98
CA PHE A 83 12.94 0.93 17.50
C PHE A 83 11.65 0.79 16.72
N VAL A 84 10.78 1.79 16.86
CA VAL A 84 9.57 1.95 16.06
C VAL A 84 9.68 3.26 15.32
N ALA A 85 9.41 3.26 14.03
CA ALA A 85 9.46 4.46 13.20
C ALA A 85 8.34 4.48 12.18
N ASP A 86 7.76 5.67 12.00
CA ASP A 86 6.82 5.95 10.92
C ASP A 86 7.60 6.29 9.65
N TYR A 87 7.12 5.79 8.52
CA TYR A 87 7.76 5.97 7.22
C TYR A 87 6.76 6.28 6.12
N ILE A 88 7.27 6.94 5.09
CA ILE A 88 6.57 7.20 3.83
C ILE A 88 7.43 6.66 2.70
N ALA A 89 6.78 6.00 1.73
CA ALA A 89 7.46 5.52 0.55
C ALA A 89 6.70 5.85 -0.73
N LYS A 90 7.46 6.09 -1.79
CA LYS A 90 7.00 6.26 -3.16
C LYS A 90 7.61 5.16 -4.00
N GLY A 91 6.78 4.50 -4.79
CA GLY A 91 7.20 3.47 -5.71
C GLY A 91 6.42 3.52 -7.01
N TYR A 92 6.68 2.55 -7.86
CA TYR A 92 5.93 2.34 -9.09
C TYR A 92 5.80 0.85 -9.41
N LYS A 93 4.73 0.51 -10.15
CA LYS A 93 4.54 -0.83 -10.73
C LYS A 93 5.26 -0.90 -12.09
N GLN A 94 6.15 -1.87 -12.24
CA GLN A 94 6.85 -2.15 -13.50
C GLN A 94 6.58 -3.59 -13.92
N LYS A 95 5.70 -3.76 -14.93
CA LYS A 95 5.19 -5.08 -15.36
C LYS A 95 4.58 -5.81 -14.14
N ASP A 96 5.22 -6.90 -13.71
CA ASP A 96 4.78 -7.77 -12.61
C ASP A 96 5.56 -7.53 -11.31
N ARG A 97 6.29 -6.41 -11.20
CA ARG A 97 7.10 -6.10 -10.01
C ARG A 97 6.79 -4.72 -9.45
N TYR A 98 6.84 -4.65 -8.13
CA TYR A 98 6.71 -3.43 -7.35
C TYR A 98 8.11 -2.92 -7.01
N VAL A 99 8.41 -1.68 -7.35
CA VAL A 99 9.71 -1.05 -7.10
C VAL A 99 9.52 0.16 -6.21
N ILE A 100 10.23 0.19 -5.09
CA ILE A 100 10.29 1.36 -4.20
C ILE A 100 11.41 2.28 -4.69
N ASP A 101 11.03 3.48 -5.11
CA ASP A 101 11.91 4.51 -5.65
C ASP A 101 12.49 5.38 -4.52
N SER A 102 11.67 5.72 -3.54
CA SER A 102 12.03 6.62 -2.45
C SER A 102 11.38 6.17 -1.15
N LEU A 103 12.12 6.18 -0.04
CA LEU A 103 11.59 5.91 1.31
C LEU A 103 12.25 6.87 2.30
N ALA A 104 11.45 7.42 3.23
CA ALA A 104 11.94 8.27 4.29
C ALA A 104 11.27 7.93 5.63
N PHE A 105 12.04 8.00 6.71
CA PHE A 105 11.53 7.92 8.08
C PHE A 105 11.18 9.31 8.60
N GLN A 106 10.01 9.48 9.22
CA GLN A 106 9.52 10.78 9.68
C GLN A 106 10.48 11.47 10.66
N LEU A 107 11.01 10.71 11.62
CA LEU A 107 11.94 11.23 12.64
C LEU A 107 13.39 11.28 12.15
N GLY A 108 13.75 10.48 11.15
CA GLY A 108 15.11 10.43 10.62
C GLY A 108 15.39 11.52 9.59
N GLU A 109 14.42 11.77 8.70
CA GLU A 109 14.58 12.61 7.52
C GLU A 109 13.30 13.44 7.27
N PRO A 110 12.95 14.40 8.16
CA PRO A 110 11.67 15.11 8.11
C PRO A 110 11.48 15.95 6.83
N GLU A 111 12.56 16.53 6.31
CA GLU A 111 12.51 17.30 5.06
C GLU A 111 12.21 16.39 3.86
N PHE A 112 12.91 15.25 3.76
CA PHE A 112 12.72 14.30 2.68
C PHE A 112 11.36 13.62 2.78
N TYR A 113 10.90 13.30 3.99
CA TYR A 113 9.55 12.83 4.26
C TYR A 113 8.50 13.82 3.71
N THR A 114 8.66 15.10 4.01
CA THR A 114 7.73 16.15 3.53
C THR A 114 7.75 16.29 2.01
N GLN A 115 8.92 16.14 1.38
CA GLN A 115 9.03 16.13 -0.08
C GLN A 115 8.26 14.97 -0.70
N ILE A 116 8.44 13.74 -0.19
CA ILE A 116 7.72 12.56 -0.67
C ILE A 116 6.20 12.76 -0.48
N LEU A 117 5.78 13.28 0.68
CA LEU A 117 4.38 13.57 0.98
C LEU A 117 3.78 14.52 -0.06
N ASN A 118 4.48 15.61 -0.39
CA ASN A 118 4.01 16.58 -1.37
C ASN A 118 3.92 15.98 -2.79
N ILE A 119 4.88 15.14 -3.17
CA ILE A 119 4.87 14.42 -4.45
C ILE A 119 3.66 13.47 -4.53
N LEU A 120 3.41 12.69 -3.48
CA LEU A 120 2.29 11.75 -3.43
C LEU A 120 0.93 12.46 -3.45
N LYS A 121 0.81 13.60 -2.75
CA LYS A 121 -0.37 14.48 -2.82
C LYS A 121 -0.61 14.99 -4.24
N ALA A 122 0.43 15.52 -4.89
CA ALA A 122 0.32 16.02 -6.26
C ALA A 122 -0.09 14.92 -7.26
N LYS A 123 0.43 13.70 -7.06
CA LYS A 123 0.11 12.53 -7.88
C LYS A 123 -1.20 11.84 -7.52
N LYS A 124 -1.94 12.30 -6.49
CA LYS A 124 -3.14 11.64 -5.94
C LYS A 124 -2.91 10.16 -5.60
N ALA A 125 -1.68 9.83 -5.21
CA ALA A 125 -1.26 8.48 -4.83
C ALA A 125 -1.04 8.37 -3.31
N LEU A 126 -1.45 9.38 -2.53
CA LEU A 126 -1.39 9.33 -1.08
C LEU A 126 -2.53 8.44 -0.54
N PRO A 127 -2.23 7.42 0.28
CA PRO A 127 -3.25 6.64 0.99
C PRO A 127 -4.15 7.57 1.80
N ASP A 128 -5.44 7.24 1.85
CA ASP A 128 -6.38 7.95 2.70
C ASP A 128 -6.11 7.49 4.15
N GLU A 129 -5.99 8.44 5.08
CA GLU A 129 -5.92 8.13 6.51
C GLU A 129 -7.32 7.65 6.93
N GLU A 130 -7.48 6.35 7.22
CA GLU A 130 -8.70 5.80 7.83
C GLU A 130 -8.86 6.24 9.29
#